data_AF-A0A177LJJ6-F1
#
_entry.id   AF-A0A177LJJ6-F1
#
_cell.length_a   1.000
_cell.length_b   1.000
_cell.length_c   1.000
_cell.angle_alpha   90.00
_cell.angle_beta   90.00
_cell.angle_gamma   90.00
#
_symmetry.space_group_name_H-M   'P 1'
#
loop_
_entity.id
_entity.type
_entity.pdbx_description
1 polymer ?
#
loop_
_entity_poly.entity_id
_entity_poly.type
_entity_poly.pdbx_seq_one_letter_code
_entity_poly.pdbx_strand_id
1 'polypeptide(L)'
;MTFCLIMFCSAQNQNQEDLSGSETLDYSKIPPEQIIKQSVEKLAQPISDEDQYEVRMIMADAYLKIKKPDFAKSTEMLFKAKEIAEKLDDTKLKAKIYGSIANQYSFLNFPDKIKPYLDLSKQQVDKLPNGYEKNYLTARLYIEYGNLEADKENFLVAKKDYQKALKFLGNIGNPSKKKYFPI
;
A
#
# COMPACT_ATOMS: atom_id res chain seq x y z
N MET A 1 -22.77 -57.43 -19.30
CA MET A 1 -21.66 -56.70 -18.64
C MET A 1 -21.94 -55.22 -18.78
N THR A 2 -22.46 -54.59 -17.73
CA THR A 2 -22.84 -53.18 -17.71
C THR A 2 -21.69 -52.41 -17.07
N PHE A 3 -21.00 -51.54 -17.82
CA PHE A 3 -19.98 -50.65 -17.27
C PHE A 3 -20.67 -49.48 -16.58
N CYS A 4 -20.51 -49.40 -15.26
CA CYS A 4 -20.95 -48.27 -14.46
C CYS A 4 -19.86 -47.18 -14.55
N LEU A 5 -20.15 -46.07 -15.24
CA LEU A 5 -19.27 -44.91 -15.29
C LEU A 5 -19.43 -44.13 -13.98
N ILE A 6 -18.45 -44.24 -13.08
CA ILE A 6 -18.41 -43.42 -11.85
C ILE A 6 -17.98 -42.02 -12.25
N MET A 7 -18.93 -41.09 -12.33
CA MET A 7 -18.63 -39.66 -12.41
C MET A 7 -18.02 -39.20 -11.09
N PHE A 8 -16.72 -38.91 -11.10
CA PHE A 8 -16.07 -38.12 -10.06
C PHE A 8 -16.49 -36.66 -10.22
N CYS A 9 -17.56 -36.25 -9.52
CA CYS A 9 -17.79 -34.85 -9.23
C CYS A 9 -16.82 -34.41 -8.13
N SER A 10 -15.64 -33.94 -8.52
CA SER A 10 -14.77 -33.20 -7.60
C SER A 10 -15.32 -31.78 -7.45
N ALA A 11 -16.18 -31.58 -6.45
CA ALA A 11 -16.48 -30.25 -5.95
C ALA A 11 -15.22 -29.70 -5.25
N GLN A 12 -14.32 -29.06 -6.02
CA GLN A 12 -13.28 -28.23 -5.44
C GLN A 12 -13.94 -26.96 -4.92
N ASN A 13 -14.37 -27.01 -3.65
CA ASN A 13 -14.66 -25.82 -2.87
C ASN A 13 -13.32 -25.14 -2.58
N GLN A 14 -12.78 -24.42 -3.56
CA GLN A 14 -11.72 -23.45 -3.30
C GLN A 14 -12.34 -22.38 -2.43
N ASN A 15 -11.98 -22.36 -1.15
CA ASN A 15 -12.18 -21.20 -0.29
C ASN A 15 -11.36 -20.06 -0.91
N GLN A 16 -11.95 -19.38 -1.90
CA GLN A 16 -11.33 -18.28 -2.58
C GLN A 16 -11.46 -17.09 -1.63
N GLU A 17 -10.36 -16.80 -0.92
CA GLU A 17 -10.24 -15.59 -0.11
C GLU A 17 -10.64 -14.38 -0.97
N ASP A 18 -11.66 -13.68 -0.51
CA ASP A 18 -12.27 -12.53 -1.17
C ASP A 18 -12.03 -11.27 -0.33
N LEU A 19 -11.92 -10.12 -0.99
CA LEU A 19 -11.84 -8.78 -0.40
C LEU A 19 -13.07 -8.40 0.44
N SER A 20 -14.08 -9.27 0.50
CA SER A 20 -15.29 -9.14 1.33
C SER A 20 -15.14 -9.74 2.74
N GLY A 21 -14.08 -10.52 3.02
CA GLY A 21 -13.99 -11.35 4.23
C GLY A 21 -12.92 -10.95 5.26
N SER A 22 -13.34 -10.21 6.29
CA SER A 22 -12.71 -10.09 7.63
C SER A 22 -11.27 -9.52 7.75
N GLU A 23 -10.97 -9.04 8.96
CA GLU A 23 -9.77 -8.28 9.38
C GLU A 23 -8.41 -9.04 9.29
N THR A 24 -8.35 -10.18 8.60
CA THR A 24 -7.20 -11.12 8.60
C THR A 24 -6.75 -11.61 7.22
N LEU A 25 -7.19 -10.97 6.13
CA LEU A 25 -6.77 -11.36 4.77
C LEU A 25 -5.26 -11.15 4.59
N ASP A 26 -4.53 -12.22 4.29
CA ASP A 26 -3.10 -12.15 3.96
C ASP A 26 -2.94 -11.98 2.45
N TYR A 27 -2.97 -10.72 2.01
CA TYR A 27 -2.83 -10.35 0.60
C TYR A 27 -1.58 -10.91 -0.08
N SER A 28 -0.54 -11.30 0.67
CA SER A 28 0.66 -11.91 0.10
C SER A 28 0.41 -13.29 -0.53
N LYS A 29 -0.71 -13.94 -0.18
CA LYS A 29 -1.12 -15.25 -0.70
C LYS A 29 -2.05 -15.18 -1.90
N ILE A 30 -2.57 -13.99 -2.22
CA ILE A 30 -3.48 -13.78 -3.33
C ILE A 30 -2.65 -13.31 -4.53
N PRO A 31 -2.75 -13.98 -5.70
CA PRO A 31 -2.07 -13.52 -6.91
C PRO A 31 -2.44 -12.06 -7.25
N PRO A 32 -1.48 -11.19 -7.63
CA PRO A 32 -1.74 -9.78 -7.93
C PRO A 32 -2.82 -9.56 -8.99
N GLU A 33 -2.89 -10.43 -10.00
CA GLU A 33 -3.93 -10.41 -11.04
C GLU A 33 -5.34 -10.64 -10.45
N GLN A 34 -5.45 -11.52 -9.44
CA GLN A 34 -6.72 -11.77 -8.73
C GLN A 34 -7.09 -10.57 -7.84
N ILE A 35 -6.13 -9.93 -7.19
CA ILE A 35 -6.35 -8.70 -6.41
C ILE A 35 -6.93 -7.61 -7.32
N ILE A 36 -6.35 -7.41 -8.51
CA ILE A 36 -6.84 -6.42 -9.49
C ILE A 36 -8.29 -6.75 -9.90
N LYS A 37 -8.57 -8.02 -10.23
CA LYS A 37 -9.92 -8.46 -10.62
C LYS A 37 -10.96 -8.18 -9.53
N GLN A 38 -10.71 -8.65 -8.30
CA GLN A 38 -11.61 -8.46 -7.16
C GLN A 38 -11.79 -6.97 -6.84
N SER A 39 -10.74 -6.17 -6.98
CA SER A 39 -10.80 -4.72 -6.76
C SER A 39 -11.69 -4.00 -7.78
N VAL A 40 -11.65 -4.40 -9.05
CA VAL A 40 -12.55 -3.86 -10.10
C VAL A 40 -14.00 -4.21 -9.79
N GLU A 41 -14.27 -5.46 -9.40
CA GLU A 41 -15.61 -5.90 -9.00
C GLU A 41 -16.13 -5.12 -7.78
N LYS A 42 -15.27 -4.89 -6.78
CA LYS A 42 -15.58 -4.12 -5.58
C LYS A 42 -15.84 -2.64 -5.87
N LEU A 43 -15.07 -2.01 -6.76
CA LEU A 43 -15.27 -0.63 -7.20
C LEU A 43 -16.53 -0.42 -8.05
N ALA A 44 -17.11 -1.49 -8.61
CA ALA A 44 -18.38 -1.43 -9.33
C ALA A 44 -19.60 -1.40 -8.40
N GLN A 45 -19.41 -1.71 -7.10
CA GLN A 45 -20.44 -1.65 -6.08
C GLN A 45 -20.47 -0.27 -5.40
N PRO A 46 -21.61 0.16 -4.84
CA PRO A 46 -21.66 1.36 -4.02
C PRO A 46 -20.92 1.10 -2.69
N ILE A 47 -19.70 1.62 -2.59
CA ILE A 47 -18.85 1.54 -1.40
C ILE A 47 -18.45 2.94 -0.93
N SER A 48 -18.03 3.05 0.34
CA SER A 48 -17.64 4.34 0.91
C SER A 48 -16.42 4.95 0.20
N ASP A 49 -16.24 6.27 0.29
CA ASP A 49 -15.05 6.93 -0.23
C ASP A 49 -13.77 6.35 0.42
N GLU A 50 -13.76 6.08 1.72
CA GLU A 50 -12.61 5.45 2.41
C GLU A 50 -12.32 4.03 1.86
N ASP A 51 -13.35 3.23 1.57
CA ASP A 51 -13.16 1.92 0.94
C ASP A 51 -12.62 2.05 -0.50
N GLN A 52 -13.10 3.03 -1.27
CA GLN A 52 -12.56 3.31 -2.60
C GLN A 52 -11.08 3.71 -2.53
N TYR A 53 -10.69 4.49 -1.52
CA TYR A 53 -9.29 4.84 -1.26
C TYR A 53 -8.46 3.57 -1.02
N GLU A 54 -8.86 2.72 -0.07
CA GLU A 54 -8.06 1.54 0.31
C GLU A 54 -8.00 0.51 -0.82
N VAL A 55 -9.09 0.31 -1.56
CA VAL A 55 -9.08 -0.58 -2.75
C VAL A 55 -8.11 -0.06 -3.81
N ARG A 56 -8.05 1.26 -4.04
CA ARG A 56 -7.11 1.84 -5.01
C ARG A 56 -5.65 1.75 -4.57
N MET A 57 -5.37 1.90 -3.28
CA MET A 57 -4.03 1.65 -2.72
C MET A 57 -3.59 0.21 -3.02
N ILE A 58 -4.46 -0.75 -2.73
CA ILE A 58 -4.22 -2.19 -3.01
C ILE A 58 -4.00 -2.43 -4.51
N MET A 59 -4.81 -1.85 -5.38
CA MET A 59 -4.62 -1.96 -6.83
C MET A 59 -3.28 -1.38 -7.27
N ALA A 60 -2.86 -0.24 -6.71
CA ALA A 60 -1.60 0.39 -7.06
C ALA A 60 -0.41 -0.54 -6.80
N ASP A 61 -0.38 -1.19 -5.63
CA ASP A 61 0.64 -2.20 -5.28
C ASP A 61 0.53 -3.45 -6.18
N ALA A 62 -0.68 -3.95 -6.41
CA ALA A 62 -0.89 -5.14 -7.25
C ALA A 62 -0.39 -4.94 -8.70
N TYR A 63 -0.63 -3.77 -9.30
CA TYR A 63 -0.13 -3.44 -10.64
C TYR A 63 1.40 -3.43 -10.74
N LEU A 64 2.13 -3.25 -9.63
CA LEU A 64 3.60 -3.35 -9.61
C LEU A 64 4.10 -4.81 -9.53
N LYS A 65 3.24 -5.74 -9.11
CA LYS A 65 3.61 -7.13 -8.78
C LYS A 65 3.14 -8.17 -9.81
N ILE A 66 2.29 -7.79 -10.76
CA ILE A 66 1.93 -8.66 -11.89
C ILE A 66 3.16 -9.00 -12.74
N LYS A 67 3.07 -10.08 -13.54
CA LYS A 67 4.19 -10.59 -14.37
C LYS A 67 4.89 -9.52 -15.22
N LYS A 68 4.13 -8.56 -15.75
CA LYS A 68 4.63 -7.37 -16.44
C LYS A 68 4.10 -6.13 -15.72
N PRO A 69 4.88 -5.51 -14.83
CA PRO A 69 4.42 -4.38 -14.03
C PRO A 69 3.82 -3.27 -14.88
N ASP A 70 2.65 -2.77 -14.47
CA ASP A 70 1.95 -1.66 -15.11
C ASP A 70 2.08 -0.39 -14.25
N PHE A 71 3.18 0.32 -14.45
CA PHE A 71 3.48 1.54 -13.72
C PHE A 71 2.47 2.66 -13.98
N ALA A 72 1.89 2.71 -15.19
CA ALA A 72 0.91 3.71 -15.56
C ALA A 72 -0.39 3.48 -14.77
N LYS A 73 -0.88 2.24 -14.72
CA LYS A 73 -2.05 1.89 -13.91
C LYS A 73 -1.81 2.03 -12.43
N SER A 74 -0.64 1.62 -11.93
CA SER A 74 -0.26 1.83 -10.53
C SER A 74 -0.33 3.32 -10.15
N THR A 75 0.30 4.18 -10.96
CA THR A 75 0.29 5.63 -10.77
C THR A 75 -1.14 6.20 -10.86
N GLU A 76 -1.93 5.77 -11.84
CA GLU A 76 -3.34 6.17 -11.99
C GLU A 76 -4.14 5.89 -10.72
N MET A 77 -3.95 4.70 -10.11
CA MET A 77 -4.67 4.32 -8.89
C MET A 77 -4.26 5.19 -7.70
N LEU A 78 -2.97 5.50 -7.54
CA LEU A 78 -2.49 6.41 -6.50
C LEU A 78 -3.09 7.81 -6.64
N PHE A 79 -3.15 8.37 -7.85
CA PHE A 79 -3.75 9.70 -8.04
C PHE A 79 -5.25 9.72 -7.77
N LYS A 80 -5.97 8.66 -8.13
CA LYS A 80 -7.39 8.52 -7.76
C LYS A 80 -7.59 8.38 -6.25
N ALA A 81 -6.71 7.66 -5.55
CA ALA A 81 -6.73 7.60 -4.09
C ALA A 81 -6.40 8.96 -3.46
N LYS A 82 -5.48 9.73 -4.05
CA LYS A 82 -5.14 11.09 -3.60
C LYS A 82 -6.35 12.02 -3.64
N GLU A 83 -7.10 12.04 -4.75
CA GLU A 83 -8.31 12.85 -4.89
C GLU A 83 -9.32 12.57 -3.76
N ILE A 84 -9.50 11.30 -3.42
CA ILE A 84 -10.37 10.88 -2.33
C ILE A 84 -9.84 11.35 -0.97
N ALA A 85 -8.55 11.12 -0.68
CA ALA A 85 -7.94 11.54 0.59
C ALA A 85 -8.02 13.06 0.81
N GLU A 86 -7.83 13.84 -0.25
CA GLU A 86 -7.98 15.30 -0.22
C GLU A 86 -9.44 15.73 -0.03
N LYS A 87 -10.39 15.06 -0.70
CA LYS A 87 -11.83 15.31 -0.53
C LYS A 87 -12.31 15.03 0.90
N LEU A 88 -11.84 13.94 1.50
CA LEU A 88 -12.21 13.54 2.86
C LEU A 88 -11.55 14.40 3.95
N ASP A 89 -10.52 15.16 3.58
CA ASP A 89 -9.65 15.92 4.50
C ASP A 89 -9.02 15.06 5.63
N ASP A 90 -8.99 13.73 5.46
CA ASP A 90 -8.46 12.81 6.47
C ASP A 90 -6.93 12.88 6.53
N THR A 91 -6.42 13.23 7.70
CA THR A 91 -4.97 13.42 7.92
C THR A 91 -4.17 12.13 7.71
N LYS A 92 -4.70 10.98 8.15
CA LYS A 92 -4.05 9.67 8.03
C LYS A 92 -4.00 9.23 6.57
N LEU A 93 -5.10 9.34 5.83
CA LEU A 93 -5.15 8.98 4.41
C LEU A 93 -4.24 9.88 3.57
N LYS A 94 -4.27 11.21 3.80
CA LYS A 94 -3.35 12.14 3.13
C LYS A 94 -1.87 11.81 3.41
N ALA A 95 -1.53 11.50 4.66
CA ALA A 95 -0.16 11.10 5.03
C ALA A 95 0.30 9.86 4.24
N LYS A 96 -0.54 8.81 4.21
CA LYS A 96 -0.27 7.57 3.50
C LYS A 96 -0.07 7.82 1.99
N ILE A 97 -1.04 8.47 1.34
CA ILE A 97 -1.01 8.59 -0.12
C ILE A 97 0.13 9.48 -0.63
N TYR A 98 0.45 10.57 0.07
CA TYR A 98 1.58 11.40 -0.30
C TYR A 98 2.91 10.63 -0.17
N GLY A 99 3.05 9.79 0.86
CA GLY A 99 4.22 8.92 1.01
C GLY A 99 4.32 7.87 -0.11
N SER A 100 3.20 7.24 -0.47
CA SER A 100 3.17 6.26 -1.56
C SER A 100 3.42 6.88 -2.94
N ILE A 101 2.93 8.08 -3.21
CA ILE A 101 3.26 8.80 -4.47
C ILE A 101 4.75 9.15 -4.52
N ALA A 102 5.34 9.58 -3.41
CA ALA A 102 6.79 9.84 -3.35
C ALA A 102 7.61 8.58 -3.65
N ASN A 103 7.24 7.44 -3.05
CA ASN A 103 7.87 6.15 -3.31
C ASN A 103 7.71 5.72 -4.79
N GLN A 104 6.52 5.90 -5.38
CA GLN A 104 6.29 5.66 -6.80
C GLN A 104 7.21 6.53 -7.69
N TYR A 105 7.42 7.80 -7.35
CA TYR A 105 8.34 8.66 -8.10
C TYR A 105 9.81 8.28 -7.92
N SER A 106 10.21 7.75 -6.77
CA SER A 106 11.54 7.14 -6.58
C SER A 106 11.72 5.94 -7.50
N PHE A 107 10.77 5.02 -7.51
CA PHE A 107 10.81 3.84 -8.39
C PHE A 107 10.89 4.23 -9.88
N LEU A 108 10.18 5.28 -10.29
CA LEU A 108 10.15 5.75 -11.68
C LEU A 108 11.29 6.71 -12.04
N ASN A 109 12.23 6.96 -11.13
CA ASN A 109 13.37 7.87 -11.31
C ASN A 109 12.96 9.31 -11.70
N PHE A 110 11.99 9.87 -10.98
CA PHE A 110 11.59 11.29 -11.07
C PHE A 110 12.01 12.06 -9.81
N PRO A 111 13.31 12.30 -9.58
CA PRO A 111 13.83 12.79 -8.31
C PRO A 111 13.24 14.14 -7.87
N ASP A 112 12.99 15.05 -8.81
CA ASP A 112 12.42 16.38 -8.52
C ASP A 112 11.01 16.32 -7.93
N LYS A 113 10.30 15.21 -8.13
CA LYS A 113 8.94 15.00 -7.63
C LYS A 113 8.89 14.28 -6.29
N ILE A 114 9.96 13.62 -5.86
CA ILE A 114 9.96 12.82 -4.63
C ILE A 114 9.81 13.74 -3.40
N LYS A 115 10.70 14.72 -3.26
CA LYS A 115 10.78 15.56 -2.07
C LYS A 115 9.49 16.35 -1.79
N PRO A 116 8.83 17.00 -2.78
CA PRO A 116 7.58 17.70 -2.54
C PRO A 116 6.50 16.81 -1.91
N TYR A 117 6.36 15.56 -2.36
CA TYR A 117 5.38 14.63 -1.79
C TYR A 117 5.79 14.07 -0.42
N LEU A 118 7.09 13.87 -0.17
CA LEU A 118 7.57 13.55 1.18
C LEU A 118 7.28 14.67 2.17
N ASP A 119 7.50 15.93 1.78
CA ASP A 119 7.22 17.09 2.63
C ASP A 119 5.71 17.21 2.92
N LEU A 120 4.84 16.98 1.93
CA LEU A 120 3.39 16.94 2.13
C LEU A 120 2.98 15.80 3.08
N SER A 121 3.53 14.60 2.90
CA SER A 121 3.27 13.47 3.80
C SER A 121 3.71 13.79 5.23
N LYS A 122 4.92 14.36 5.39
CA LYS A 122 5.44 14.77 6.70
C LYS A 122 4.53 15.77 7.41
N GLN A 123 4.03 16.79 6.70
CA GLN A 123 3.09 17.76 7.28
C GLN A 123 1.83 17.11 7.85
N GLN A 124 1.35 16.02 7.24
CA GLN A 124 0.20 15.29 7.76
C GLN A 124 0.59 14.35 8.91
N VAL A 125 1.71 13.64 8.80
CA VAL A 125 2.21 12.77 9.88
C VAL A 125 2.45 13.55 11.18
N ASP A 126 2.96 14.78 11.09
CA ASP A 126 3.21 15.63 12.26
C ASP A 126 1.92 15.93 13.04
N LYS A 127 0.75 15.99 12.37
CA LYS A 127 -0.58 16.22 12.95
C LYS A 127 -1.19 14.98 13.60
N LEU A 128 -0.69 13.78 13.31
CA LEU A 128 -1.23 12.55 13.89
C LEU A 128 -0.97 12.49 15.41
N PRO A 129 -1.87 11.88 16.19
CA PRO A 129 -1.61 11.58 17.59
C PRO A 129 -0.42 10.61 17.72
N ASN A 130 0.28 10.67 18.85
CA ASN A 130 1.35 9.72 19.13
C ASN A 130 0.79 8.30 19.20
N GLY A 131 1.47 7.34 18.59
CA GLY A 131 1.00 5.96 18.53
C GLY A 131 1.64 5.19 17.39
N TYR A 132 1.09 3.99 17.13
CA TYR A 132 1.55 3.08 16.09
C TYR A 132 1.62 3.78 14.73
N GLU A 133 0.52 4.39 14.27
CA GLU A 133 0.41 4.97 12.93
C GLU A 133 1.42 6.10 12.72
N LYS A 134 1.56 7.00 13.70
CA LYS A 134 2.55 8.08 13.62
C LYS A 134 3.96 7.52 13.55
N ASN A 135 4.30 6.55 14.40
CA ASN A 135 5.63 5.94 14.40
C ASN A 135 5.91 5.21 13.08
N TYR A 136 4.96 4.44 12.57
CA TYR A 136 5.07 3.70 11.31
C TYR A 136 5.27 4.64 10.12
N LEU A 137 4.40 5.64 9.95
CA LEU A 137 4.48 6.57 8.84
C LEU A 137 5.72 7.47 8.94
N THR A 138 6.13 7.86 10.15
CA THR A 138 7.38 8.61 10.36
C THR A 138 8.60 7.76 9.98
N ALA A 139 8.60 6.47 10.33
CA ALA A 139 9.67 5.57 9.93
C ALA A 139 9.77 5.45 8.41
N ARG A 140 8.65 5.22 7.72
CA ARG A 140 8.61 5.18 6.25
C ARG A 140 9.11 6.48 5.62
N LEU A 141 8.68 7.64 6.12
CA LEU A 141 9.17 8.94 5.66
C LEU A 141 10.70 9.04 5.72
N TYR A 142 11.30 8.65 6.84
CA TYR A 142 12.75 8.72 6.98
C TYR A 142 13.49 7.67 6.16
N ILE A 143 12.88 6.53 5.83
CA ILE A 143 13.43 5.60 4.84
C ILE A 143 13.47 6.28 3.47
N GLU A 144 12.38 6.92 3.04
CA GLU A 144 12.33 7.57 1.73
C GLU A 144 13.24 8.82 1.63
N TYR A 145 13.32 9.64 2.68
CA TYR A 145 14.33 10.71 2.74
C TYR A 145 15.75 10.14 2.68
N GLY A 146 16.00 9.04 3.39
CA GLY A 146 17.28 8.34 3.34
C GLY A 146 17.62 7.85 1.94
N ASN A 147 16.67 7.23 1.24
CA ASN A 147 16.82 6.77 -0.14
C ASN A 147 17.14 7.94 -1.08
N LEU A 148 16.37 9.04 -0.99
CA LEU A 148 16.59 10.23 -1.80
C LEU A 148 17.99 10.83 -1.62
N GLU A 149 18.54 10.77 -0.41
CA GLU A 149 19.92 11.25 -0.15
C GLU A 149 20.97 10.22 -0.57
N ALA A 150 20.68 8.92 -0.44
CA ALA A 150 21.56 7.86 -0.94
C ALA A 150 21.70 7.90 -2.47
N ASP A 151 20.62 8.18 -3.20
CA ASP A 151 20.62 8.35 -4.66
C ASP A 151 21.51 9.52 -5.12
N LYS A 152 21.73 10.51 -4.24
CA LYS A 152 22.65 11.64 -4.45
C LYS A 152 24.05 11.39 -3.90
N GLU A 153 24.35 10.17 -3.46
CA GLU A 153 25.59 9.78 -2.78
C GLU A 153 25.85 10.51 -1.46
N ASN A 154 24.83 11.14 -0.86
CA ASN A 154 24.91 11.82 0.43
C ASN A 154 24.80 10.82 1.61
N PHE A 155 25.65 9.81 1.64
CA PHE A 155 25.52 8.65 2.54
C PHE A 155 25.52 8.99 4.03
N LEU A 156 26.19 10.08 4.44
CA LEU A 156 26.16 10.55 5.82
C LEU A 156 24.78 11.07 6.23
N VAL A 157 24.06 11.73 5.32
CA VAL A 157 22.70 12.21 5.55
C VAL A 157 21.74 11.03 5.50
N ALA A 158 21.85 10.18 4.46
CA ALA A 158 21.04 8.97 4.32
C ALA A 158 21.10 8.09 5.58
N LYS A 159 22.32 7.83 6.10
CA LYS A 159 22.53 7.08 7.34
C LYS A 159 21.79 7.69 8.54
N LYS A 160 21.81 9.02 8.69
CA LYS A 160 21.10 9.70 9.79
C LYS A 160 19.60 9.50 9.66
N ASP A 161 19.05 9.56 8.46
CA ASP A 161 17.62 9.35 8.26
C ASP A 161 17.22 7.89 8.47
N TYR A 162 17.99 6.93 7.98
CA TYR A 162 17.77 5.51 8.31
C TYR A 162 17.84 5.23 9.81
N GLN A 163 18.76 5.87 10.55
CA GLN A 163 18.82 5.75 12.01
C GLN A 163 17.57 6.32 12.70
N LYS A 164 17.02 7.44 12.20
CA LYS A 164 15.73 7.96 12.68
C LYS A 164 14.61 6.97 12.39
N ALA A 165 14.56 6.40 11.18
CA ALA A 165 13.56 5.40 10.82
C ALA A 165 13.59 4.20 11.78
N LEU A 166 14.78 3.65 12.05
CA LEU A 166 14.96 2.55 13.00
C LEU A 166 14.49 2.88 14.40
N LYS A 167 14.74 4.11 14.89
CA LYS A 167 14.24 4.56 16.20
C LYS A 167 12.71 4.52 16.24
N PHE A 168 12.04 5.00 15.20
CA PHE A 168 10.58 4.97 15.14
C PHE A 168 10.03 3.55 14.98
N LEU A 169 10.68 2.68 14.20
CA LEU A 169 10.32 1.27 14.11
C LEU A 169 10.44 0.55 15.46
N GLY A 170 11.48 0.86 16.24
CA GLY A 170 11.64 0.33 17.60
C GLY A 170 10.49 0.70 18.55
N ASN A 171 9.81 1.83 18.30
CA ASN A 171 8.67 2.29 19.10
C ASN A 171 7.33 1.65 18.71
N ILE A 172 7.30 0.82 17.66
CA ILE A 172 6.07 0.19 17.15
C ILE A 172 5.74 -1.12 17.87
N GLY A 173 6.71 -1.75 18.55
CA GLY A 173 6.53 -3.03 19.23
C GLY A 173 6.49 -4.22 18.25
N ASN A 174 5.85 -5.33 18.63
CA ASN A 174 5.78 -6.55 17.80
C ASN A 174 4.82 -6.37 16.61
N PRO A 175 5.29 -6.43 15.34
CA PRO A 175 4.46 -6.26 14.14
C PRO A 175 3.33 -7.28 14.00
N SER A 176 3.41 -8.43 14.68
CA SER A 176 2.42 -9.52 14.61
C SER A 176 1.15 -9.28 15.45
N LYS A 177 1.09 -8.21 16.25
CA LYS A 177 -0.15 -7.81 16.95
C LYS A 177 -1.01 -6.89 16.06
N LYS A 178 -1.75 -7.53 15.14
CA LYS A 178 -2.95 -7.09 14.40
C LYS A 178 -2.84 -6.20 13.14
N LYS A 179 -3.82 -6.49 12.26
CA LYS A 179 -4.29 -5.86 11.02
C LYS A 179 -3.17 -5.48 10.06
N TYR A 180 -2.87 -6.41 9.16
CA TYR A 180 -2.13 -6.14 7.94
C TYR A 180 -2.80 -4.95 7.24
N PHE A 181 -2.17 -3.78 7.35
CA PHE A 181 -2.48 -2.65 6.51
C PHE A 181 -2.04 -3.03 5.08
N PRO A 182 -2.90 -2.81 4.08
CA PRO A 182 -2.45 -2.89 2.71
C PRO A 182 -1.36 -1.83 2.51
N ILE A 183 -0.27 -2.26 1.90
CA ILE A 183 0.69 -1.34 1.28
C ILE A 183 -0.04 -0.69 0.10
#